data_AF-A0A1Q3QM99-F1
#
_entry.id   AF-A0A1Q3QM99-F1
#
_cell.length_a   1.000
_cell.length_b   1.000
_cell.length_c   1.000
_cell.angle_alpha   90.00
_cell.angle_beta   90.00
_cell.angle_gamma   90.00
#
_symmetry.space_group_name_H-M   'P 1'
#
loop_
_entity.id
_entity.type
_entity.pdbx_description
1 polymer ?
#
loop_
_entity_poly.entity_id
_entity_poly.type
_entity_poly.pdbx_seq_one_letter_code
_entity_poly.pdbx_strand_id
1 'polypeptide(L)'
;MIEAVPARHEAGIPGWDVPDAMGVLLQVGSLTIYHCGDTEYDVRLRRLKTQKPNVAMLCINGVSGNMDAHEAALLAWHLGSEVVIPIHHYLWATNTGTEEETLDPQLFADTYTRLGGAGLPLIPQIGAEIDLGRE
;
A
#
# COMPACT_ATOMS: atom_id res chain seq x y z
N MET A 1 -19.73 -2.34 -2.02
CA MET A 1 -19.57 -0.87 -2.03
C MET A 1 -18.19 -0.56 -2.60
N ILE A 2 -18.07 0.53 -3.33
CA ILE A 2 -16.79 1.05 -3.85
C ILE A 2 -16.75 2.52 -3.50
N GLU A 3 -15.71 2.96 -2.80
CA GLU A 3 -15.53 4.35 -2.37
C GLU A 3 -14.13 4.82 -2.74
N ALA A 4 -14.05 6.01 -3.37
CA ALA A 4 -12.79 6.70 -3.58
C ALA A 4 -12.34 7.33 -2.26
N VAL A 5 -11.09 7.09 -1.88
CA VAL A 5 -10.50 7.60 -0.65
C VAL A 5 -9.27 8.46 -0.95
N PRO A 6 -8.83 9.33 -0.02
CA PRO A 6 -7.70 10.21 -0.26
C PRO A 6 -6.44 9.45 -0.71
N ALA A 7 -5.75 10.01 -1.69
CA ALA A 7 -4.35 9.77 -2.02
C ALA A 7 -3.69 11.12 -2.32
N ARG A 8 -2.36 11.13 -2.38
CA ARG A 8 -1.57 12.28 -2.86
C ARG A 8 -0.43 11.74 -3.69
N HIS A 9 -0.36 12.10 -4.96
CA HIS A 9 0.69 11.63 -5.85
C HIS A 9 1.31 12.81 -6.60
N GLU A 10 2.45 13.30 -6.11
CA GLU A 10 3.23 14.33 -6.79
C GLU A 10 4.52 13.72 -7.33
N ALA A 11 4.50 13.29 -8.59
CA ALA A 11 5.65 12.65 -9.23
C ALA A 11 6.86 13.59 -9.42
N GLY A 12 6.68 14.91 -9.27
CA GLY A 12 7.74 15.90 -9.46
C GLY A 12 8.20 16.07 -10.92
N ILE A 13 7.53 15.42 -11.87
CA ILE A 13 7.80 15.49 -13.30
C ILE A 13 6.76 16.44 -13.93
N PRO A 14 7.19 17.53 -14.60
CA PRO A 14 6.25 18.44 -15.25
C PRO A 14 5.33 17.71 -16.23
N GLY A 15 4.01 17.88 -16.06
CA GLY A 15 2.99 17.24 -16.90
C GLY A 15 2.57 15.83 -16.45
N TRP A 16 3.09 15.34 -15.32
CA TRP A 16 2.64 14.12 -14.64
C TRP A 16 1.82 14.42 -13.38
N ASP A 17 1.34 15.65 -13.26
CA ASP A 17 0.48 16.07 -12.17
C ASP A 17 -0.85 15.31 -12.20
N VAL A 18 -1.20 14.63 -11.11
CA VAL A 18 -2.44 13.86 -10.97
C VAL A 18 -3.23 14.34 -9.74
N PRO A 19 -3.86 15.53 -9.80
CA PRO A 19 -4.59 16.10 -8.67
C PRO A 19 -5.80 15.27 -8.24
N ASP A 20 -6.22 14.32 -9.06
CA ASP A 20 -7.32 13.37 -8.87
C ASP A 20 -6.85 11.96 -8.46
N ALA A 21 -5.59 11.81 -8.06
CA ALA A 21 -5.09 10.57 -7.46
C ALA A 21 -5.99 10.15 -6.27
N MET A 22 -6.38 8.88 -6.27
CA MET A 22 -7.24 8.30 -5.24
C MET A 22 -6.81 6.88 -4.89
N GLY A 23 -6.98 6.53 -3.62
CA GLY A 23 -7.10 5.13 -3.23
C GLY A 23 -8.53 4.65 -3.39
N VAL A 24 -8.76 3.36 -3.22
CA VAL A 24 -10.09 2.75 -3.29
C VAL A 24 -10.33 1.88 -2.07
N LEU A 25 -11.50 2.07 -1.44
CA LEU A 25 -12.04 1.13 -0.47
C LEU A 25 -13.10 0.26 -1.17
N LEU A 26 -12.87 -1.04 -1.18
CA LEU A 26 -13.77 -2.04 -1.75
C LEU A 26 -14.37 -2.86 -0.61
N GLN A 27 -15.70 -2.90 -0.54
CA GLN A 27 -16.41 -3.76 0.39
C GLN A 27 -17.19 -4.83 -0.36
N VAL A 28 -16.85 -6.09 -0.09
CA VAL A 28 -17.48 -7.29 -0.65
C VAL A 28 -17.91 -8.18 0.53
N GLY A 29 -19.21 -8.23 0.80
CA GLY A 29 -19.72 -8.90 2.01
C GLY A 29 -19.13 -8.27 3.28
N SER A 30 -18.52 -9.11 4.13
CA SER A 30 -17.84 -8.70 5.36
C SER A 30 -16.38 -8.26 5.15
N LEU A 31 -15.86 -8.42 3.93
CA LEU A 31 -14.48 -8.09 3.59
C LEU A 31 -14.38 -6.63 3.12
N THR A 32 -13.51 -5.87 3.77
CA THR A 32 -13.15 -4.50 3.39
C THR A 32 -11.68 -4.47 2.98
N ILE A 33 -11.42 -4.10 1.72
CA ILE A 33 -10.10 -4.04 1.12
C ILE A 33 -9.77 -2.57 0.83
N TYR A 34 -8.63 -2.10 1.32
CA TYR A 34 -8.06 -0.82 0.93
C TYR A 34 -6.96 -1.04 -0.09
N HIS A 35 -7.07 -0.41 -1.26
CA HIS A 35 -6.02 -0.31 -2.26
C HIS A 35 -5.54 1.14 -2.33
N CYS A 36 -4.27 1.42 -2.02
CA CYS A 36 -3.81 2.80 -1.94
C CYS A 36 -3.70 3.51 -3.28
N GLY A 37 -3.52 2.75 -4.37
CA GLY A 37 -3.13 3.32 -5.66
C GLY A 37 -1.71 3.87 -5.59
N ASP A 38 -1.40 4.87 -6.40
CA ASP A 38 -0.15 5.61 -6.28
C ASP A 38 -0.33 6.74 -5.26
N THR A 39 0.49 6.75 -4.22
CA THR A 39 0.39 7.78 -3.17
C THR A 39 1.67 7.88 -2.34
N GLU A 40 2.05 9.11 -2.00
CA GLU A 40 2.97 9.44 -0.92
C GLU A 40 2.32 9.18 0.44
N TYR A 41 3.12 9.18 1.50
CA TYR A 41 2.60 9.18 2.86
C TYR A 41 1.89 10.51 3.17
N ASP A 42 0.57 10.47 3.23
CA ASP A 42 -0.26 11.62 3.60
C ASP A 42 -1.00 11.37 4.93
N VAL A 43 -1.03 12.37 5.81
CA VAL A 43 -1.72 12.27 7.11
C VAL A 43 -3.21 11.93 6.99
N ARG A 44 -3.86 12.25 5.86
CA ARG A 44 -5.25 11.91 5.56
C ARG A 44 -5.45 10.39 5.46
N LEU A 45 -4.44 9.64 5.01
CA LEU A 45 -4.49 8.18 4.91
C LEU A 45 -4.71 7.53 6.28
N ARG A 46 -4.18 8.14 7.35
CA ARG A 46 -4.36 7.66 8.73
C ARG A 46 -5.81 7.61 9.19
N ARG A 47 -6.70 8.41 8.57
CA ARG A 47 -8.13 8.41 8.87
C ARG A 47 -8.81 7.11 8.42
N LEU A 48 -8.23 6.39 7.46
CA LEU A 48 -8.75 5.10 6.98
C LEU A 48 -8.80 4.02 8.07
N LYS A 49 -8.07 4.21 9.18
CA LYS A 49 -8.20 3.36 10.37
C LYS A 49 -9.66 3.27 10.86
N THR A 50 -10.46 4.31 10.70
CA THR A 50 -11.88 4.29 11.12
C THR A 50 -12.73 3.36 10.26
N GLN A 51 -12.31 3.10 9.02
CA GLN A 51 -12.95 2.18 8.10
C GLN A 51 -12.58 0.71 8.37
N LYS A 52 -11.59 0.46 9.23
CA LYS A 52 -11.13 -0.88 9.64
C LYS A 52 -10.92 -1.83 8.45
N PRO A 53 -10.08 -1.44 7.46
CA PRO A 53 -9.80 -2.31 6.32
C PRO A 53 -9.21 -3.64 6.82
N ASN A 54 -9.78 -4.74 6.37
CA ASN A 54 -9.29 -6.08 6.70
C ASN A 54 -8.00 -6.37 5.94
N VAL A 55 -7.94 -5.89 4.70
CA VAL A 55 -6.77 -5.99 3.83
C VAL A 55 -6.33 -4.60 3.42
N ALA A 56 -5.03 -4.32 3.52
CA ALA A 56 -4.42 -3.09 3.00
C ALA A 56 -3.36 -3.44 1.96
N MET A 57 -3.53 -2.95 0.74
CA MET A 57 -2.58 -3.09 -0.37
C MET A 57 -1.87 -1.74 -0.56
N LEU A 58 -0.55 -1.72 -0.30
CA LEU A 58 0.23 -0.48 -0.16
C LEU A 58 1.41 -0.43 -1.12
N CYS A 59 1.56 0.64 -1.89
CA CYS A 59 2.71 0.86 -2.76
C CYS A 59 3.97 1.03 -1.91
N ILE A 60 5.10 0.50 -2.40
CA ILE A 60 6.36 0.52 -1.65
C ILE A 60 7.57 0.97 -2.47
N ASN A 61 7.44 1.40 -3.72
CA ASN A 61 8.62 1.62 -4.56
C ASN A 61 9.50 2.80 -4.13
N GLY A 62 8.99 3.75 -3.34
CA GLY A 62 9.76 4.90 -2.83
C GLY A 62 10.07 6.00 -3.85
N VAL A 63 9.56 5.91 -5.08
CA VAL A 63 9.89 6.85 -6.17
C VAL A 63 8.66 7.39 -6.88
N SER A 64 8.86 8.50 -7.60
CA SER A 64 7.82 9.16 -8.39
C SER A 64 6.57 9.52 -7.59
N GLY A 65 6.71 9.89 -6.31
CA GLY A 65 5.58 10.27 -5.46
C GLY A 65 4.81 9.08 -4.88
N ASN A 66 5.46 7.93 -4.68
CA ASN A 66 4.93 6.79 -3.95
C ASN A 66 5.64 6.64 -2.60
N MET A 67 4.93 6.06 -1.64
CA MET A 67 5.52 5.63 -0.37
C MET A 67 6.69 4.69 -0.59
N ASP A 68 7.69 4.81 0.27
CA ASP A 68 8.72 3.78 0.44
C ASP A 68 8.20 2.60 1.30
N ALA A 69 9.00 1.54 1.40
CA ALA A 69 8.65 0.34 2.16
C ALA A 69 8.47 0.61 3.67
N HIS A 70 9.16 1.59 4.25
CA HIS A 70 9.07 1.94 5.65
C HIS A 70 7.82 2.78 5.96
N GLU A 71 7.53 3.77 5.12
CA GLU A 71 6.34 4.59 5.16
C GLU A 71 5.07 3.75 4.99
N ALA A 72 5.08 2.84 4.02
CA ALA A 72 3.99 1.89 3.81
C ALA A 72 3.82 0.99 5.03
N ALA A 73 4.91 0.44 5.60
CA ALA A 73 4.84 -0.39 6.80
C ALA A 73 4.29 0.38 8.02
N LEU A 74 4.66 1.65 8.18
CA LEU A 74 4.13 2.54 9.21
C LEU A 74 2.62 2.78 9.02
N LEU A 75 2.17 3.01 7.78
CA LEU A 75 0.75 3.14 7.48
C LEU A 75 0.01 1.84 7.81
N ALA A 76 0.51 0.70 7.35
CA ALA A 76 -0.09 -0.62 7.60
C ALA A 76 -0.24 -0.90 9.10
N TRP A 77 0.81 -0.62 9.88
CA TRP A 77 0.78 -0.73 11.34
C TRP A 77 -0.28 0.18 11.96
N HIS A 78 -0.37 1.44 11.51
CA HIS A 78 -1.36 2.39 12.02
C HIS A 78 -2.80 1.96 11.71
N LEU A 79 -3.04 1.46 10.49
CA LEU A 79 -4.35 0.97 10.03
C LEU A 79 -4.81 -0.27 10.81
N GLY A 80 -3.87 -1.15 11.21
CA GLY A 80 -4.18 -2.35 11.98
C GLY A 80 -4.95 -3.40 11.19
N SER A 81 -4.73 -3.47 9.86
CA SER A 81 -5.31 -4.48 8.99
C SER A 81 -4.82 -5.88 9.34
N GLU A 82 -5.68 -6.87 9.14
CA GLU A 82 -5.38 -8.27 9.41
C GLU A 82 -4.44 -8.87 8.38
N VAL A 83 -4.52 -8.39 7.13
CA VAL A 83 -3.59 -8.74 6.04
C VAL A 83 -3.06 -7.45 5.43
N VAL A 84 -1.75 -7.39 5.20
CA VAL A 84 -1.09 -6.25 4.56
C VAL A 84 -0.26 -6.76 3.38
N ILE A 85 -0.44 -6.18 2.21
CA ILE A 85 0.14 -6.64 0.95
C ILE A 85 0.96 -5.50 0.35
N PRO A 86 2.29 -5.62 0.25
CA PRO A 86 3.07 -4.66 -0.52
C PRO A 86 2.76 -4.80 -2.01
N ILE A 87 2.60 -3.70 -2.72
CA ILE A 87 2.41 -3.62 -4.17
C ILE A 87 3.43 -2.66 -4.79
N HIS A 88 3.42 -2.48 -6.11
CA HIS A 88 4.30 -1.55 -6.82
C HIS A 88 5.80 -1.88 -6.79
N HIS A 89 6.21 -3.09 -6.40
CA HIS A 89 7.63 -3.47 -6.32
C HIS A 89 8.12 -4.37 -7.48
N TYR A 90 7.23 -4.71 -8.41
CA TYR A 90 7.53 -5.45 -9.65
C TYR A 90 7.00 -4.67 -10.87
N LEU A 91 7.42 -3.42 -11.03
CA LEU A 91 6.87 -2.51 -12.04
C LEU A 91 7.68 -2.48 -13.35
N TRP A 92 9.00 -2.65 -13.27
CA TRP A 92 9.89 -2.39 -14.40
C TRP A 92 10.69 -3.63 -14.79
N ALA A 93 10.97 -3.76 -16.09
CA ALA A 93 11.80 -4.85 -16.63
C ALA A 93 13.25 -4.79 -16.12
N THR A 94 13.69 -3.60 -15.70
CA THR A 94 14.99 -3.32 -15.09
C THR A 94 14.78 -2.40 -13.90
N ASN A 95 15.22 -2.81 -12.71
CA ASN A 95 15.28 -1.93 -11.55
C ASN A 95 16.29 -0.82 -11.85
N THR A 96 15.90 0.44 -11.65
CA THR A 96 16.82 1.56 -11.89
C THR A 96 17.88 1.61 -10.79
N GLY A 97 17.57 1.03 -9.61
CA GLY A 97 18.52 0.79 -8.53
C GLY A 97 18.98 2.09 -7.88
N THR A 98 18.15 3.15 -7.94
CA THR A 98 18.45 4.38 -7.21
C THR A 98 18.42 4.10 -5.71
N GLU A 99 19.17 4.88 -4.93
CA GLU A 99 19.21 4.73 -3.47
C GLU A 99 17.85 4.96 -2.80
N GLU A 100 16.92 5.61 -3.51
CA GLU A 100 15.57 5.95 -3.07
C GLU A 100 14.56 4.81 -3.33
N GLU A 101 14.86 3.88 -4.26
CA GLU A 101 13.96 2.78 -4.61
C GLU A 101 13.92 1.69 -3.52
N THR A 102 12.73 1.37 -3.00
CA THR A 102 12.53 0.25 -2.05
C THR A 102 11.71 -0.88 -2.66
N LEU A 103 12.32 -1.65 -3.56
CA LEU A 103 11.65 -2.72 -4.31
C LEU A 103 11.65 -4.09 -3.63
N ASP A 104 12.26 -4.22 -2.46
CA ASP A 104 12.24 -5.46 -1.69
C ASP A 104 10.98 -5.52 -0.81
N PRO A 105 9.98 -6.36 -1.12
CA PRO A 105 8.79 -6.50 -0.27
C PRO A 105 9.11 -7.09 1.11
N GLN A 106 10.27 -7.74 1.29
CA GLN A 106 10.71 -8.22 2.60
C GLN A 106 11.08 -7.04 3.52
N LEU A 107 11.64 -5.95 2.98
CA LEU A 107 11.93 -4.74 3.75
C LEU A 107 10.67 -4.15 4.39
N PHE A 108 9.56 -4.15 3.64
CA PHE A 108 8.25 -3.77 4.16
C PHE A 108 7.80 -4.70 5.29
N ALA A 109 7.86 -6.02 5.08
CA ALA A 109 7.40 -7.02 6.06
C ALA A 109 8.22 -6.98 7.36
N ASP A 110 9.55 -6.83 7.25
CA ASP A 110 10.46 -6.73 8.39
C ASP A 110 10.21 -5.44 9.18
N THR A 111 10.00 -4.32 8.48
CA THR A 111 9.67 -3.04 9.12
C THR A 111 8.33 -3.12 9.84
N TYR A 112 7.31 -3.68 9.19
CA TYR A 112 5.98 -3.88 9.78
C TYR A 112 6.06 -4.73 11.06
N THR A 113 6.84 -5.81 11.02
CA THR A 113 7.07 -6.68 12.17
C THR A 113 7.81 -5.95 13.29
N ARG A 114 8.86 -5.18 12.99
CA ARG A 114 9.61 -4.39 13.97
C ARG A 114 8.77 -3.30 14.66
N LEU A 115 7.75 -2.77 13.98
CA LEU A 115 6.78 -1.83 14.57
C LEU A 115 5.76 -2.53 15.49
N GLY A 116 5.76 -3.87 15.54
CA GLY A 116 4.80 -4.66 16.32
C GLY A 116 3.45 -4.82 15.61
N GLY A 117 3.44 -4.88 14.28
CA GLY A 117 2.26 -5.20 13.49
C GLY A 117 1.67 -6.56 13.88
N ALA A 118 0.36 -6.61 14.11
CA ALA A 118 -0.34 -7.82 14.57
C ALA A 118 -0.96 -8.66 13.44
N GLY A 119 -1.02 -8.11 12.22
CA GLY A 119 -1.55 -8.77 11.03
C GLY A 119 -0.49 -9.59 10.29
N LEU A 120 -0.91 -10.20 9.19
CA LEU A 120 -0.08 -10.98 8.29
C LEU A 120 0.46 -10.10 7.15
N PRO A 121 1.78 -9.87 7.06
CA PRO A 121 2.39 -9.40 5.82
C PRO A 121 2.37 -10.53 4.79
N LEU A 122 1.55 -10.38 3.75
CA LEU A 122 1.40 -11.36 2.68
C LEU A 122 2.11 -10.84 1.42
N ILE A 123 3.17 -11.53 1.02
CA ILE A 123 3.93 -11.25 -0.20
C ILE A 123 3.52 -12.30 -1.26
N PRO A 124 2.60 -11.98 -2.17
CA PRO A 124 2.14 -12.96 -3.16
C PRO A 124 3.21 -13.22 -4.23
N GLN A 125 3.21 -14.44 -4.78
CA GLN A 125 3.95 -14.74 -6.00
C GLN A 125 3.22 -14.15 -7.21
N ILE A 126 3.97 -13.79 -8.26
CA ILE A 126 3.38 -13.28 -9.51
C ILE A 126 2.44 -14.33 -10.10
N GLY A 127 1.19 -13.94 -10.36
CA GLY A 127 0.15 -14.82 -10.88
C GLY A 127 -0.50 -15.74 -9.84
N ALA A 128 -0.13 -15.64 -8.57
CA ALA A 128 -0.79 -16.39 -7.51
C ALA A 128 -2.19 -15.84 -7.23
N GLU A 129 -3.13 -16.75 -6.97
CA GLU A 129 -4.43 -16.43 -6.39
C GLU A 129 -4.29 -16.33 -4.87
N ILE A 130 -4.97 -15.33 -4.28
CA ILE A 130 -5.00 -15.12 -2.83
C ILE A 130 -6.42 -15.40 -2.36
N ASP A 131 -6.57 -16.39 -1.49
CA ASP A 131 -7.81 -16.61 -0.76
C ASP A 131 -7.79 -15.79 0.55
N LEU A 132 -8.71 -14.83 0.65
CA LEU A 132 -8.85 -13.96 1.82
C LEU A 132 -9.92 -14.45 2.80
N GLY A 133 -10.49 -15.63 2.56
CA GLY A 133 -11.16 -16.50 3.53
C GLY A 133 -12.07 -15.77 4.52
N ARG A 134 -13.28 -15.41 4.07
CA ARG A 134 -14.35 -14.95 4.96
C ARG A 134 -15.68 -15.51 4.48
N GLU A 135 -16.07 -16.64 5.07
CA GLU A 135 -17.46 -17.12 5.03
C GLU A 135 -18.39 -16.21 5.85
#